data_AF-A0A3M6JWA4-F1
#
_entry.id   AF-A0A3M6JWA4-F1
#
_cell.length_a   1.000
_cell.length_b   1.000
_cell.length_c   1.000
_cell.angle_alpha   90.00
_cell.angle_beta   90.00
_cell.angle_gamma   90.00
#
_symmetry.space_group_name_H-M   'P 1'
#
loop_
_entity.id
_entity.type
_entity.pdbx_description
1 polymer ?
#
loop_
_entity_poly.entity_id
_entity_poly.type
_entity_poly.pdbx_seq_one_letter_code
_entity_poly.pdbx_strand_id
1 'polypeptide(L)' 'HMIPGFDKIKENALKAGALGVTISGAGPSVIAFSKSSADLKKISQAMTRGFASAKTECQTVICKPSKGAADKRK' A
#
# COMPACT_ATOMS: atom_id res chain seq x y z
N HIS A 1 -2.08 16.68 -10.33
CA HIS A 1 -2.70 15.41 -9.90
C HIS A 1 -1.71 14.26 -10.13
N MET A 2 -0.98 13.81 -9.10
CA MET A 2 0.15 12.87 -9.30
C MET A 2 -0.21 11.37 -9.19
N ILE A 3 -1.30 11.00 -8.49
CA ILE A 3 -1.73 9.59 -8.37
C ILE A 3 -3.24 9.50 -8.58
N PRO A 4 -3.72 8.81 -9.63
CA PRO A 4 -5.14 8.60 -9.87
C PRO A 4 -5.83 7.90 -8.69
N GLY A 5 -6.92 8.48 -8.19
CA GLY A 5 -7.73 7.87 -7.14
C GLY A 5 -7.10 7.87 -5.74
N PHE A 6 -6.02 8.64 -5.49
CA PHE A 6 -5.31 8.64 -4.20
C PHE A 6 -6.22 8.84 -2.98
N ASP A 7 -7.13 9.82 -3.03
CA ASP A 7 -8.05 10.08 -1.93
C ASP A 7 -8.93 8.86 -1.62
N LYS A 8 -9.39 8.16 -2.67
CA LYS A 8 -10.20 6.96 -2.52
C LYS A 8 -9.39 5.77 -2.01
N ILE A 9 -8.15 5.63 -2.47
CA ILE A 9 -7.21 4.61 -1.98
C ILE A 9 -6.98 4.82 -0.47
N LYS A 10 -6.69 6.05 -0.05
CA LYS A 10 -6.46 6.42 1.34
C LYS A 10 -7.70 6.15 2.20
N GLU A 11 -8.87 6.63 1.78
CA GLU A 11 -10.14 6.41 2.50
C GLU A 11 -10.43 4.91 2.68
N ASN A 12 -10.35 4.14 1.59
CA ASN A 12 -10.66 2.71 1.61
C ASN A 12 -9.71 1.92 2.51
N ALA A 13 -8.41 2.19 2.44
CA ALA A 13 -7.41 1.50 3.24
C ALA A 13 -7.54 1.81 4.74
N LEU A 14 -7.79 3.08 5.10
CA LEU A 14 -8.04 3.47 6.49
C LEU A 14 -9.29 2.77 7.04
N LYS A 15 -10.40 2.76 6.28
CA LYS A 15 -11.63 2.01 6.64
C LYS A 15 -11.40 0.50 6.75
N ALA A 16 -10.45 -0.05 5.99
CA ALA A 16 -10.08 -1.45 6.04
C ALA A 16 -9.18 -1.82 7.23
N GLY A 17 -8.65 -0.83 7.98
CA GLY A 17 -7.83 -1.04 9.17
C GLY A 17 -6.35 -0.68 9.00
N ALA A 18 -5.97 0.05 7.94
CA ALA A 18 -4.64 0.64 7.85
C ALA A 18 -4.46 1.73 8.92
N LEU A 19 -3.26 1.82 9.49
CA LEU A 19 -2.85 2.87 10.42
C LEU A 19 -2.55 4.20 9.71
N GLY A 20 -2.07 4.12 8.47
CA GLY A 20 -1.69 5.29 7.68
C GLY A 20 -1.45 4.88 6.24
N VAL A 21 -1.61 5.84 5.33
CA VAL A 21 -1.46 5.65 3.88
C VAL A 21 -0.79 6.88 3.30
N THR A 22 0.24 6.69 2.48
CA THR A 22 0.97 7.78 1.84
C THR A 22 1.56 7.34 0.50
N ILE A 23 2.15 8.28 -0.23
CA ILE A 23 2.94 8.02 -1.43
C ILE A 23 4.22 7.29 -1.03
N SER A 24 4.57 6.24 -1.77
CA SER A 24 5.83 5.52 -1.60
C SER A 24 6.91 6.16 -2.48
N GLY A 25 7.91 6.78 -1.84
CA GLY A 25 8.95 7.55 -2.55
C GLY A 25 8.35 8.74 -3.31
N ALA A 26 8.77 8.92 -4.57
CA ALA A 26 8.22 9.96 -5.45
C ALA A 26 6.86 9.60 -6.09
N GLY A 27 6.39 8.37 -5.93
CA GLY A 27 5.20 7.84 -6.61
C GLY A 27 5.50 7.19 -7.97
N PRO A 28 4.48 6.63 -8.65
CA PRO A 28 3.04 6.67 -8.33
C PRO A 28 2.58 5.60 -7.34
N SER A 29 3.50 4.81 -6.78
CA SER A 29 3.19 3.79 -5.80
C SER A 29 2.63 4.37 -4.50
N VAL A 30 1.69 3.66 -3.88
CA VAL A 30 1.07 4.03 -2.61
C VAL A 30 1.38 2.94 -1.59
N ILE A 31 1.79 3.34 -0.39
CA ILE A 31 2.09 2.43 0.73
C ILE A 31 1.09 2.64 1.87
N ALA A 32 0.66 1.54 2.49
CA ALA A 32 -0.16 1.54 3.69
C ALA A 32 0.57 0.81 4.82
N PHE A 33 0.48 1.35 6.03
CA PHE A 33 1.01 0.75 7.24
C PHE A 33 -0.12 0.10 8.03
N SER A 34 0.14 -1.03 8.69
CA SER A 34 -0.84 -1.71 9.52
C SER A 34 -0.16 -2.41 10.70
N LYS A 35 -0.95 -2.83 11.69
CA LYS A 35 -0.47 -3.75 12.72
C LYS A 35 -0.21 -5.13 12.10
N SER A 36 0.65 -5.92 12.73
CA SER A 36 0.91 -7.32 12.35
C SER A 36 -0.33 -8.21 12.47
N SER A 37 -1.27 -7.85 13.35
CA SER A 37 -2.54 -8.53 13.58
C SER A 37 -3.66 -8.14 12.60
N ALA A 38 -3.40 -7.18 11.71
CA ALA A 38 -4.41 -6.70 10.76
C ALA A 38 -4.57 -7.67 9.58
N ASP A 39 -5.75 -7.67 8.97
CA ASP A 39 -6.00 -8.38 7.72
C ASP A 39 -5.39 -7.62 6.53
N LEU A 40 -4.15 -7.98 6.19
CA LEU A 40 -3.38 -7.35 5.10
C LEU A 40 -4.04 -7.56 3.73
N LYS A 41 -4.77 -8.66 3.53
CA LYS A 41 -5.47 -8.96 2.28
C LYS A 41 -6.69 -8.06 2.11
N LYS A 42 -7.43 -7.82 3.20
CA LYS A 42 -8.54 -6.85 3.20
C LYS A 42 -8.05 -5.44 2.87
N ILE A 43 -6.94 -5.00 3.47
CA ILE A 43 -6.34 -3.69 3.20
C ILE A 43 -5.87 -3.60 1.74
N SER A 44 -5.14 -4.61 1.23
CA SER A 44 -4.66 -4.60 -0.16
C SER A 44 -5.80 -4.55 -1.17
N GLN A 45 -6.85 -5.35 -0.99
CA GLN A 45 -8.05 -5.32 -1.83
C GLN A 45 -8.78 -3.97 -1.77
N ALA A 46 -8.82 -3.32 -0.61
CA ALA A 46 -9.43 -2.01 -0.45
C ALA A 46 -8.65 -0.92 -1.23
N MET A 47 -7.32 -0.98 -1.20
CA MET A 47 -6.47 -0.11 -2.02
C MET A 47 -6.67 -0.37 -3.52
N THR A 48 -6.74 -1.63 -3.95
CA THR A 48 -7.01 -1.99 -5.35
C THR A 48 -8.34 -1.44 -5.85
N ARG A 49 -9.41 -1.50 -5.04
CA ARG A 49 -10.70 -0.88 -5.38
C ARG A 49 -10.59 0.64 -5.51
N GLY A 50 -9.70 1.29 -4.76
CA GLY A 50 -9.40 2.71 -4.89
C GLY A 50 -8.81 3.04 -6.27
N PHE A 51 -7.80 2.32 -6.71
CA PHE A 51 -7.23 2.46 -8.06
C PHE A 51 -8.25 2.16 -9.17
N ALA A 52 -9.03 1.08 -9.02
CA ALA A 52 -10.06 0.71 -9.98
C ALA A 52 -11.15 1.78 -10.13
N SER A 53 -11.48 2.53 -9.07
CA SER A 53 -12.43 3.66 -9.16
C SER A 53 -11.95 4.79 -10.07
N ALA A 54 -10.63 4.90 -10.26
CA ALA A 54 -10.00 5.81 -11.21
C ALA A 54 -9.62 5.12 -12.54
N LYS A 55 -10.23 3.95 -12.84
CA LYS A 55 -9.95 3.12 -14.02
C LYS A 55 -8.46 2.79 -14.21
N THR A 56 -7.75 2.66 -13.09
CA THR A 56 -6.32 2.38 -13.07
C THR A 56 -6.09 0.97 -12.52
N GLU A 57 -5.35 0.15 -13.27
CA GLU A 57 -4.91 -1.15 -12.79
C GLU A 57 -3.72 -1.00 -11.84
N CYS A 58 -3.60 -1.91 -10.87
CA CYS A 58 -2.48 -1.90 -9.94
C CYS A 58 -2.08 -3.31 -9.52
N GLN A 59 -0.81 -3.48 -9.19
CA GLN A 59 -0.32 -4.66 -8.48
C GLN A 59 -0.20 -4.34 -6.99
N THR A 60 -0.54 -5.32 -6.14
CA THR A 60 -0.33 -5.20 -4.69
C THR A 60 0.76 -6.17 -4.23
N VAL A 61 1.59 -5.70 -3.31
CA VAL A 61 2.64 -6.50 -2.68
C VAL A 61 2.51 -6.34 -1.17
N ILE A 62 2.36 -7.45 -0.47
CA ILE A 62 2.38 -7.47 1.00
C ILE A 62 3.82 -7.73 1.43
N CYS A 63 4.41 -6.78 2.14
CA CYS A 63 5.80 -6.84 2.57
C CYS A 63 5.96 -6.58 4.07
N LYS A 64 7.16 -6.89 4.59
CA LYS A 64 7.60 -6.59 5.95
C LYS A 64 8.97 -5.92 5.88
N PRO A 65 9.39 -5.14 6.89
CA PRO A 65 10.74 -4.60 6.97
C PRO A 65 11.80 -5.71 6.79
N SER A 66 12.78 -5.47 5.93
CA SER A 66 13.88 -6.41 5.66
C SER A 66 15.16 -6.00 6.37
N LYS A 67 16.13 -6.91 6.47
CA LYS A 67 17.46 -6.63 7.05
C LYS A 67 18.40 -5.83 6.14
N GLY A 68 17.96 -5.46 4.94
CA GLY A 68 18.82 -4.85 3.93
C GLY A 68 19.80 -5.82 3.28
N ALA A 69 20.74 -5.29 2.50
CA ALA A 69 21.80 -6.08 1.86
C ALA A 69 22.86 -6.50 2.89
N ALA A 70 23.37 -7.72 2.78
CA ALA A 70 24.43 -8.24 3.65
C ALA A 70 25.47 -9.00 2.82
N ASP A 71 26.75 -8.77 3.11
CA ASP A 71 27.86 -9.55 2.55
C ASP A 71 27.92 -10.91 3.25
N LYS A 72 27.81 -11.99 2.48
CA LYS A 72 27.84 -13.38 2.98
C LYS A 72 29.24 -13.99 2.99
N ARG A 73 30.29 -13.24 2.60
CA ARG A 73 31.69 -13.71 2.53
C ARG A 73 32.45 -13.59 3.86
N LYS A 74 31.76 -13.71 4.99
CA LYS A 74 32.38 -13.89 6.30
C LYS A 74 32.34 -15.34 6.70
#